data_AF-A0A7G8X186-F1
#
_entry.id   AF-A0A7G8X186-F1
#
_cell.length_a   1.000
_cell.length_b   1.000
_cell.length_c   1.000
_cell.angle_alpha   90.00
_cell.angle_beta   90.00
_cell.angle_gamma   90.00
#
_symmetry.space_group_name_H-M   'P 1'
#
loop_
_entity.id
_entity.type
_entity.pdbx_description
1 polymer ?
#
loop_
_entity_poly.entity_id
_entity_poly.type
_entity_poly.pdbx_seq_one_letter_code
_entity_poly.pdbx_strand_id
1 'polypeptide(L)' 'MESFLIGVLLITLLASTILLLFPNETEENFLPIVKLAMGIWMIQSFFKIFGHSLL' A
#
# COMPACT_ATOMS: atom_id res chain seq x y z
N MET A 1 -1.93 3.15 -14.96
CA MET A 1 -2.32 4.25 -14.05
C MET A 1 -3.46 3.83 -13.12
N GLU A 2 -4.57 3.33 -13.67
CA GLU A 2 -5.76 2.92 -12.89
C GLU A 2 -5.45 1.84 -11.83
N SER A 3 -4.78 0.76 -12.21
CA SER A 3 -4.41 -0.31 -11.28
C SER A 3 -3.55 0.21 -10.10
N PHE A 4 -2.65 1.17 -10.32
CA PHE A 4 -1.82 1.75 -9.27
C PHE A 4 -2.66 2.48 -8.22
N LEU A 5 -3.57 3.35 -8.68
CA LEU A 5 -4.45 4.14 -7.81
C LEU A 5 -5.38 3.24 -6.99
N ILE A 6 -5.90 2.16 -7.59
CA ILE A 6 -6.74 1.18 -6.90
C ILE A 6 -5.99 0.55 -5.73
N GLY A 7 -4.73 0.12 -5.92
CA GLY A 7 -3.97 -0.50 -4.83
C GLY A 7 -3.60 0.49 -3.72
N VAL A 8 -3.25 1.73 -4.08
CA VAL A 8 -3.07 2.81 -3.09
C VAL A 8 -4.34 2.99 -2.26
N LEU A 9 -5.49 3.08 -2.92
CA LEU A 9 -6.78 3.28 -2.27
C LEU A 9 -7.13 2.11 -1.33
N LEU A 10 -6.89 0.86 -1.75
CA LEU A 10 -7.12 -0.31 -0.91
C LEU A 10 -6.21 -0.35 0.32
N ILE A 11 -4.92 -0.03 0.18
CA ILE A 11 -3.97 0.01 1.29
C ILE A 11 -4.38 1.12 2.29
N THR A 12 -4.76 2.30 1.78
CA THR A 12 -5.23 3.40 2.62
C THR A 12 -6.53 3.04 3.35
N LEU A 13 -7.49 2.42 2.66
CA LEU A 13 -8.77 2.04 3.25
C LEU A 13 -8.59 0.97 4.34
N LEU A 14 -7.70 0.01 4.12
CA LEU A 14 -7.31 -0.98 5.11
C LEU A 14 -6.66 -0.31 6.33
N ALA A 15 -5.70 0.60 6.11
CA ALA A 15 -5.02 1.33 7.18
C ALA A 15 -6.02 2.17 8.01
N SER A 16 -6.95 2.87 7.37
CA SER A 16 -8.00 3.63 8.04
C SER A 16 -8.95 2.73 8.84
N THR A 17 -9.30 1.56 8.30
CA THR A 17 -10.15 0.59 9.01
C THR A 17 -9.46 0.06 10.26
N ILE A 18 -8.17 -0.26 10.16
CA ILE A 18 -7.35 -0.71 11.30
C ILE A 18 -7.24 0.40 12.35
N LEU A 19 -6.99 1.65 11.92
CA LEU A 19 -6.93 2.80 12.83
C LEU A 19 -8.23 3.02 13.60
N LEU A 20 -9.38 2.82 12.94
CA LEU A 20 -10.70 2.91 13.57
C LEU A 20 -10.95 1.78 14.58
N LEU A 21 -10.51 0.56 14.29
CA LEU A 21 -10.72 -0.61 15.14
C LEU A 21 -9.75 -0.68 16.32
N PHE A 22 -8.50 -0.27 16.12
CA PHE A 22 -7.41 -0.43 17.08
C PHE A 22 -6.55 0.85 17.18
N PRO A 23 -7.14 1.99 17.58
CA PRO A 23 -6.46 3.28 17.55
C PRO A 23 -5.15 3.30 18.34
N ASN A 24 -5.09 2.59 19.47
CA ASN A 24 -3.92 2.58 20.37
C ASN A 24 -2.79 1.63 19.91
N GLU A 25 -3.11 0.62 19.09
CA GLU A 25 -2.13 -0.35 18.57
C GLU A 25 -1.53 0.11 17.24
N THR A 26 -2.11 1.15 16.63
CA THR A 26 -1.86 1.45 15.22
C THR A 26 -0.46 1.98 14.96
N GLU A 27 0.08 2.84 15.84
CA GLU A 27 1.36 3.50 15.60
C GLU A 27 2.57 2.55 15.68
N GLU A 28 2.61 1.70 16.70
CA GLU A 28 3.76 0.80 16.91
C GLU A 28 3.64 -0.50 16.10
N ASN A 29 2.45 -1.08 16.02
CA ASN A 29 2.28 -2.42 15.43
C ASN A 29 1.84 -2.39 13.96
N PHE A 30 0.93 -1.49 13.59
CA PHE A 30 0.34 -1.49 12.24
C PHE A 30 0.99 -0.50 11.27
N LEU A 31 1.50 0.63 11.72
CA LEU A 31 2.17 1.61 10.88
C LEU A 31 3.36 1.00 10.11
N PRO A 32 4.22 0.15 10.71
CA PRO A 32 5.29 -0.52 9.96
C PRO A 32 4.75 -1.43 8.86
N ILE A 33 3.66 -2.15 9.12
CA ILE A 33 3.02 -3.06 8.16
C ILE A 33 2.43 -2.27 6.99
N VAL A 34 1.73 -1.16 7.25
CA VAL A 34 1.16 -0.28 6.22
C VAL A 34 2.26 0.31 5.34
N LYS A 35 3.37 0.76 5.95
CA LYS A 35 4.55 1.25 5.21
C LYS A 35 5.15 0.17 4.31
N LEU A 36 5.28 -1.06 4.81
CA LEU A 36 5.75 -2.21 4.02
C LEU A 36 4.83 -2.53 2.85
N ALA A 37 3.52 -2.61 3.09
CA ALA A 37 2.53 -2.87 2.05
C ALA A 37 2.57 -1.80 0.95
N MET A 38 2.64 -0.52 1.33
CA MET A 38 2.77 0.59 0.39
C MET A 38 4.08 0.53 -0.39
N GLY A 39 5.20 0.22 0.28
CA GLY A 39 6.50 0.06 -0.36
C GLY A 39 6.53 -1.05 -1.41
N ILE A 40 6.01 -2.23 -1.07
CA ILE A 40 5.89 -3.37 -1.99
C ILE A 40 5.01 -3.00 -3.18
N TRP A 41 3.88 -2.33 -2.94
CA TRP A 41 2.97 -1.90 -4.00
C TRP A 41 3.63 -0.91 -4.97
N MET A 42 4.39 0.05 -4.45
CA MET A 42 5.17 1.00 -5.27
C MET A 42 6.21 0.28 -6.11
N ILE A 43 6.97 -0.65 -5.53
CA ILE A 43 7.97 -1.44 -6.24
C ILE A 43 7.32 -2.28 -7.35
N GLN A 44 6.24 -3.00 -7.04
CA GLN A 44 5.50 -3.79 -8.03
C GLN A 44 4.99 -2.92 -9.17
N SER A 45 4.48 -1.72 -8.86
CA SER A 45 3.96 -0.79 -9.85
C SER A 45 5.07 -0.23 -10.73
N PHE A 46 6.24 0.03 -10.16
CA PHE A 46 7.44 0.41 -10.92
C PHE A 46 7.84 -0.70 -11.89
N PHE A 47 7.92 -1.95 -11.43
CA PHE A 47 8.22 -3.08 -12.30
C PHE A 47 7.17 -3.32 -13.39
N LYS A 48 5.88 -3.10 -13.13
CA LYS A 48 4.84 -3.18 -14.16
C LYS A 48 4.96 -2.08 -15.22
N ILE A 49 5.35 -0.87 -14.82
CA ILE A 49 5.53 0.25 -15.75
C ILE A 49 6.79 0.05 -16.60
N PHE A 50 7.91 -0.36 -15.99
CA PHE A 50 9.17 -0.57 -16.69
C PHE A 50 9.23 -1.90 -17.45
N GLY A 51 8.59 -2.96 -16.95
CA GLY A 51 8.52 -4.26 -17.61
C GLY A 51 7.72 -4.25 -18.92
N HIS A 52 6.76 -3.34 -19.07
CA HIS A 52 6.05 -3.14 -20.34
C HIS A 52 6.88 -2.38 -21.40
N SER A 53 8.00 -1.76 -21.00
CA SER A 53 8.88 -1.01 -21.91
C SER A 53 10.08 -1.83 -22.40
N LEU A 54 10.26 -3.05 -21.89
CA LEU A 54 11.42 -3.92 -22.15
C LEU A 54 11.09 -5.14 -23.03
N LEU A 55 9.85 -5.28 -23.50
CA LEU A 55 9.35 -6.33 -24.37
C LEU A 55 8.64 -5.70 -25.57
#